data_AF-A0A9W6XNB3-F1
#
_entry.id   AF-A0A9W6XNB3-F1
#
_cell.length_a   1.000
_cell.length_b   1.000
_cell.length_c   1.000
_cell.angle_alpha   90.00
_cell.angle_beta   90.00
_cell.angle_gamma   90.00
#
_symmetry.space_group_name_H-M   'P 1'
#
loop_
_entity.id
_entity.type
_entity.pdbx_description
1 polymer ?
#
loop_
_entity_poly.entity_id
_entity_poly.type
_entity_poly.pdbx_seq_one_letter_code
_entity_poly.pdbx_strand_id
1 'polypeptide(L)'
;MARGLNKEWELFGQRYRVAGAKVDKVDCKACHKQVSAAVNRLQSHLRICPVSSSASNSAASSTTSTAAAPQPPPDSLSAVIEHSIETEALGAEPPVKKQRQSPGGSEDELWLGPEAVAALSARRLEIEEKRLALEIKRDQREHARERLSLEILAAQAKREKLRAEKEAYEAKVVLALSRKQLREQGVSDEEIDRILPITGAVESTDSEAENDTAAAFRVLD
;
A
#
# COMPACT_ATOMS: atom_id res chain seq x y z
N MET A 1 35.59 -14.22 -18.10
CA MET A 1 34.22 -14.74 -18.30
C MET A 1 33.26 -13.91 -17.47
N ALA A 2 32.55 -12.97 -18.09
CA ALA A 2 31.72 -11.98 -17.42
C ALA A 2 30.42 -12.61 -16.88
N ARG A 3 30.40 -12.98 -15.59
CA ARG A 3 29.19 -13.37 -14.85
C ARG A 3 28.65 -12.11 -14.16
N GLY A 4 27.62 -11.48 -14.72
CA GLY A 4 27.01 -10.32 -14.06
C GLY A 4 25.74 -9.73 -14.65
N LEU A 5 25.33 -10.07 -15.89
CA LEU A 5 24.22 -9.38 -16.57
C LEU A 5 23.05 -10.29 -16.99
N ASN A 6 22.99 -11.54 -16.49
CA ASN A 6 22.09 -12.56 -17.04
C ASN A 6 20.88 -12.95 -16.17
N LYS A 7 20.65 -12.33 -15.00
CA LYS A 7 19.50 -12.72 -14.15
C LYS A 7 18.15 -12.51 -14.84
N GLU A 8 18.01 -11.40 -15.56
CA GLU A 8 16.77 -11.11 -16.31
C GLU A 8 16.50 -12.16 -17.40
N TRP A 9 17.56 -12.76 -17.98
CA TRP A 9 17.45 -13.74 -19.05
C TRP A 9 17.00 -15.12 -18.58
N GLU A 10 17.02 -15.42 -17.27
CA GLU A 10 16.55 -16.70 -16.74
C GLU A 10 15.03 -16.89 -16.92
N LEU A 11 14.29 -15.77 -16.93
CA LEU A 11 12.83 -15.74 -17.08
C LEU A 11 12.37 -15.79 -18.55
N PHE A 12 13.30 -15.66 -19.49
CA PHE A 12 13.00 -15.71 -20.92
C PHE A 12 13.57 -16.99 -21.56
N GLY A 13 12.92 -17.42 -22.63
CA GLY A 13 13.31 -18.56 -23.43
C GLY A 13 14.51 -18.26 -24.34
N GLN A 14 14.80 -19.20 -25.23
CA GLN A 14 15.90 -19.08 -26.17
C GLN A 14 15.64 -17.93 -27.16
N ARG A 15 16.71 -17.23 -27.55
CA ARG A 15 16.67 -16.20 -28.60
C ARG A 15 16.49 -16.87 -29.95
N TYR A 16 15.50 -16.42 -30.71
CA TYR A 16 15.27 -16.87 -32.07
C TYR A 16 15.05 -15.67 -33.00
N ARG A 17 15.45 -15.83 -34.27
CA ARG A 17 15.30 -14.80 -35.30
C ARG A 17 14.06 -15.07 -36.12
N VAL A 18 13.17 -14.11 -36.19
CA VAL A 18 11.98 -14.17 -37.07
C VAL A 18 12.34 -13.58 -38.42
N ALA A 19 12.01 -14.29 -39.51
CA ALA A 19 12.24 -13.80 -40.86
C ALA A 19 11.56 -12.43 -41.06
N GLY A 20 12.33 -11.43 -41.50
CA GLY A 20 11.85 -10.05 -41.70
C GLY A 20 11.91 -9.14 -40.44
N ALA A 21 12.20 -9.68 -39.25
CA ALA A 21 12.37 -8.85 -38.06
C ALA A 21 13.79 -8.27 -37.95
N LYS A 22 13.90 -6.99 -37.58
CA LYS A 22 15.19 -6.32 -37.34
C LYS A 22 15.87 -6.73 -36.04
N VAL A 23 15.14 -7.35 -35.11
CA VAL A 23 15.60 -7.66 -33.75
C VAL A 23 15.17 -9.08 -33.40
N ASP A 24 16.04 -9.82 -32.70
CA ASP A 24 15.73 -11.15 -32.20
C ASP A 24 14.52 -11.11 -31.25
N LYS A 25 13.83 -12.24 -31.16
CA LYS A 25 12.69 -12.47 -30.28
C LYS A 25 13.04 -13.52 -29.23
N VAL A 26 12.39 -13.42 -28.08
CA VAL A 26 12.39 -14.41 -27.00
C VAL A 26 10.98 -14.61 -26.48
N ASP A 27 10.67 -15.81 -26.02
CA ASP A 27 9.40 -16.09 -25.38
C ASP A 27 9.51 -15.91 -23.87
N CYS A 28 8.57 -15.19 -23.26
CA CYS A 28 8.47 -15.14 -21.81
C CYS A 28 8.05 -16.51 -21.28
N LYS A 29 8.82 -17.14 -20.38
CA LYS A 29 8.48 -18.47 -19.84
C LYS A 29 7.19 -18.48 -19.04
N ALA A 30 6.80 -17.32 -18.50
CA ALA A 30 5.68 -17.21 -17.57
C ALA A 30 4.34 -17.00 -18.28
N CYS A 31 4.31 -16.21 -19.36
CA CYS A 31 3.08 -15.93 -20.10
C CYS A 31 3.09 -16.38 -21.57
N HIS A 32 4.18 -17.01 -22.02
CA HIS A 32 4.39 -17.50 -23.39
C HIS A 32 4.18 -16.44 -24.50
N LYS A 33 4.30 -15.15 -24.16
CA LYS A 33 4.25 -14.04 -25.13
C LYS A 33 5.64 -13.77 -25.71
N GLN A 34 5.66 -13.43 -27.00
CA GLN A 34 6.88 -13.04 -27.71
C GLN A 34 7.30 -11.62 -27.36
N VAL A 35 8.52 -11.44 -26.87
CA VAL A 35 9.13 -10.15 -26.52
C VAL A 35 10.39 -9.96 -27.37
N SER A 36 10.68 -8.71 -27.74
CA SER A 36 11.95 -8.40 -28.41
C SER A 36 13.12 -8.58 -27.44
N ALA A 37 14.21 -9.19 -27.90
CA ALA A 37 15.44 -9.50 -27.15
C ALA A 37 16.29 -8.26 -26.77
N ALA A 38 15.64 -7.10 -26.62
CA ALA A 38 16.25 -5.86 -26.17
C ALA A 38 15.95 -5.67 -24.67
N VAL A 39 16.98 -5.39 -23.87
CA VAL A 39 16.90 -5.29 -22.39
C VAL A 39 15.73 -4.40 -21.93
N ASN A 40 15.58 -3.20 -22.52
CA ASN A 40 14.49 -2.28 -22.17
C ASN A 40 13.08 -2.88 -22.39
N ARG A 41 12.92 -3.72 -23.42
CA ARG A 41 11.64 -4.40 -23.69
C ARG A 41 11.40 -5.56 -22.74
N LEU A 42 12.45 -6.29 -22.36
CA LEU A 42 12.38 -7.35 -21.33
C LEU A 42 11.99 -6.76 -19.97
N GLN A 43 12.66 -5.69 -19.54
CA GLN A 43 12.36 -4.99 -18.28
C GLN A 43 10.95 -4.40 -18.26
N SER A 44 10.49 -3.80 -19.36
CA SER A 44 9.10 -3.33 -19.47
C SER A 44 8.11 -4.48 -19.40
N HIS A 45 8.44 -5.64 -19.99
CA HIS A 45 7.58 -6.81 -19.95
C HIS A 45 7.51 -7.40 -18.54
N LEU A 46 8.64 -7.49 -17.81
CA LEU A 46 8.67 -7.98 -16.42
C LEU A 46 7.74 -7.17 -15.50
N ARG A 47 7.63 -5.85 -15.72
CA ARG A 47 6.72 -4.99 -14.95
C ARG A 47 5.24 -5.21 -15.24
N ILE A 48 4.88 -5.74 -16.41
CA ILE A 48 3.49 -5.89 -16.87
C ILE A 48 3.08 -7.37 -16.93
N CYS A 49 4.04 -8.30 -16.86
CA CYS A 49 3.79 -9.72 -16.97
C CYS A 49 3.03 -10.20 -15.72
N PRO A 50 1.81 -10.75 -15.88
CA PRO A 50 0.91 -11.03 -14.77
C PRO A 50 1.43 -12.08 -13.78
N VAL A 51 2.42 -12.88 -14.18
CA VAL A 51 3.02 -13.94 -13.35
C VAL A 51 4.23 -13.43 -12.55
N SER A 52 4.85 -12.31 -12.94
CA SER A 52 6.02 -11.80 -12.21
C SER A 52 5.64 -11.05 -10.93
N SER A 53 4.40 -10.56 -10.83
CA SER A 53 3.86 -9.95 -9.59
C SER A 53 3.63 -10.97 -8.47
N SER A 54 3.59 -12.27 -8.78
CA SER A 54 3.34 -13.35 -7.82
C SER A 54 4.61 -14.15 -7.45
N ALA A 55 5.71 -14.00 -8.20
CA ALA A 55 6.93 -14.79 -8.00
C ALA A 55 7.97 -14.13 -7.06
N SER A 56 7.86 -12.83 -6.78
CA SER A 56 8.81 -12.11 -5.90
C SER A 56 8.61 -12.32 -4.39
N ASN A 57 7.57 -13.06 -3.97
CA ASN A 57 7.31 -13.37 -2.55
C ASN A 57 7.47 -14.85 -2.17
N SER A 58 7.90 -15.72 -3.09
CA SER A 58 7.92 -17.17 -2.85
C SER A 58 9.34 -17.73 -2.96
N ALA A 59 10.19 -17.34 -2.02
CA ALA A 59 11.47 -18.00 -1.77
C ALA A 59 11.76 -18.07 -0.26
N ALA A 60 10.92 -18.77 0.49
CA ALA A 60 11.32 -19.42 1.73
C ALA A 60 10.44 -20.63 2.03
N SER A 61 11.12 -21.77 2.20
CA SER A 61 10.66 -22.99 2.88
C SER A 61 9.80 -23.96 2.08
N SER A 62 10.50 -24.84 1.37
CA SER A 62 10.07 -26.21 1.10
C SER A 62 10.42 -27.09 2.30
N THR A 63 9.42 -27.67 2.98
CA THR A 63 9.59 -28.93 3.72
C THR A 63 8.31 -29.76 3.65
N THR A 64 8.54 -31.04 3.41
CA THR A 64 7.69 -32.16 2.99
C THR A 64 6.58 -32.65 3.94
N SER A 65 5.47 -33.09 3.33
CA SER A 65 4.60 -34.26 3.64
C SER A 65 3.62 -34.23 4.83
N THR A 66 2.32 -34.37 4.57
CA THR A 66 1.49 -35.61 4.73
C THR A 66 -0.02 -35.28 4.62
N ALA A 67 -0.80 -36.26 4.15
CA ALA A 67 -2.19 -36.24 3.69
C ALA A 67 -3.29 -35.75 4.65
N ALA A 68 -4.30 -35.02 4.11
CA ALA A 68 -5.76 -35.22 4.29
C ALA A 68 -6.54 -33.98 3.79
N ALA A 69 -7.65 -34.19 3.08
CA ALA A 69 -8.57 -33.20 2.49
C ALA A 69 -9.55 -32.59 3.54
N PRO A 70 -10.55 -31.74 3.17
CA PRO A 70 -10.52 -30.49 2.40
C PRO A 70 -11.33 -29.35 3.10
N GLN A 71 -10.89 -28.08 3.11
CA GLN A 71 -11.79 -26.91 3.25
C GLN A 71 -11.22 -25.62 2.61
N PRO A 72 -12.06 -24.74 2.06
CA PRO A 72 -11.65 -23.53 1.33
C PRO A 72 -11.50 -22.31 2.26
N PRO A 73 -10.50 -21.43 2.07
CA PRO A 73 -10.52 -20.12 2.71
C PRO A 73 -11.19 -19.05 1.83
N PRO A 74 -11.94 -18.11 2.45
CA PRO A 74 -12.69 -17.04 1.79
C PRO A 74 -11.83 -15.82 1.43
N ASP A 75 -12.26 -15.13 0.37
CA ASP A 75 -12.15 -13.69 0.14
C ASP A 75 -10.75 -13.05 0.21
N SER A 76 -9.97 -13.26 -0.85
CA SER A 76 -8.90 -12.32 -1.24
C SER A 76 -9.48 -11.14 -2.04
N LEU A 77 -10.18 -10.23 -1.35
CA LEU A 77 -10.58 -8.92 -1.89
C LEU A 77 -9.83 -7.77 -1.19
N SER A 78 -8.53 -7.94 -0.94
CA SER A 78 -7.69 -6.86 -0.38
C SER A 78 -6.38 -6.64 -1.15
N ALA A 79 -6.29 -7.08 -2.40
CA ALA A 79 -5.12 -6.87 -3.27
C ALA A 79 -5.38 -5.85 -4.39
N VAL A 80 -6.31 -4.92 -4.20
CA VAL A 80 -6.52 -3.77 -5.08
C VAL A 80 -6.42 -2.54 -4.19
N ILE A 81 -5.70 -1.51 -4.64
CA ILE A 81 -5.42 -0.22 -3.97
C ILE A 81 -4.07 -0.15 -3.23
N GLU A 82 -2.96 -0.60 -3.84
CA GLU A 82 -1.62 -0.07 -3.50
C GLU A 82 -0.72 -0.04 -4.75
N HIS A 83 -1.10 0.72 -5.77
CA HIS A 83 -0.16 1.14 -6.81
C HIS A 83 -0.73 2.34 -7.55
N SER A 84 -0.70 3.51 -6.93
CA SER A 84 -0.90 4.76 -7.67
C SER A 84 -0.37 5.97 -6.89
N ILE A 85 0.68 6.54 -7.50
CA ILE A 85 1.11 7.95 -7.44
C ILE A 85 1.96 8.37 -6.23
N GLU A 86 3.21 7.91 -6.21
CA GLU A 86 4.34 8.72 -5.75
C GLU A 86 5.53 8.51 -6.69
N THR A 87 5.73 9.43 -7.64
CA THR A 87 6.98 9.72 -8.35
C THR A 87 6.74 10.87 -9.33
N GLU A 88 6.73 12.10 -8.81
CA GLU A 88 7.10 13.27 -9.62
C GLU A 88 8.27 13.97 -8.93
N ALA A 89 9.42 13.29 -9.04
CA ALA A 89 10.73 13.87 -8.86
C ALA A 89 11.09 14.66 -10.13
N LEU A 90 11.38 15.94 -9.93
CA LEU A 90 12.59 16.62 -10.40
C LEU A 90 13.04 16.38 -11.86
N GLY A 91 12.99 17.46 -12.63
CA GLY A 91 14.14 17.88 -13.45
C GLY A 91 14.34 17.14 -14.77
N ALA A 92 13.58 17.54 -15.79
CA ALA A 92 13.98 17.36 -17.19
C ALA A 92 14.22 18.74 -17.83
N GLU A 93 15.45 19.23 -17.71
CA GLU A 93 15.97 20.28 -18.59
C GLU A 93 16.07 19.73 -20.03
N PRO A 94 15.52 20.43 -21.05
CA PRO A 94 15.79 20.11 -22.44
C PRO A 94 17.19 20.61 -22.86
N PRO A 95 17.95 19.85 -23.66
CA PRO A 95 19.27 20.26 -24.12
C PRO A 95 19.18 21.48 -25.06
N VAL A 96 19.77 22.59 -24.59
CA VAL A 96 20.01 23.82 -25.32
C VAL A 96 20.99 23.56 -26.47
N LYS A 97 20.49 23.56 -27.70
CA LYS A 97 21.28 23.85 -28.91
C LYS A 97 20.47 24.67 -29.91
N LYS A 98 20.35 25.98 -29.64
CA LYS A 98 20.18 26.97 -30.70
C LYS A 98 21.03 28.21 -30.40
N GLN A 99 22.08 28.32 -31.19
CA GLN A 99 22.91 29.48 -31.46
C GLN A 99 22.06 30.75 -31.53
N ARG A 100 22.21 31.60 -30.51
CA ARG A 100 21.55 32.89 -30.38
C ARG A 100 22.30 33.87 -31.27
N GLN A 101 21.75 34.16 -32.45
CA GLN A 101 22.08 35.40 -33.15
C GLN A 101 21.41 36.53 -32.38
N SER A 102 22.21 37.47 -31.87
CA SER A 102 21.72 38.72 -31.30
C SER A 102 21.10 39.56 -32.41
N PRO A 103 19.81 39.92 -32.36
CA PRO A 103 19.31 41.03 -33.17
C PRO A 103 19.81 42.31 -32.51
N GLY A 104 20.52 43.14 -33.28
CA GLY A 104 20.91 44.48 -32.86
C GLY A 104 19.69 45.27 -32.42
N GLY A 105 19.80 45.94 -31.27
CA GLY A 105 18.77 46.78 -30.71
C GLY A 105 18.49 47.97 -31.62
N SER A 106 17.26 48.05 -32.10
CA SER A 106 16.58 49.32 -32.33
C SER A 106 15.76 49.60 -31.07
N GLU A 107 16.16 50.63 -30.32
CA GLU A 107 15.48 51.17 -29.13
C GLU A 107 14.17 51.88 -29.54
N ASP A 108 13.31 51.20 -30.30
CA ASP A 108 11.92 51.62 -30.45
C ASP A 108 11.16 51.09 -29.23
N GLU A 109 11.07 51.98 -28.25
CA GLU A 109 10.28 51.88 -27.03
C GLU A 109 8.81 51.62 -27.41
N LEU A 110 8.48 50.35 -27.64
CA LEU A 110 7.12 49.88 -27.87
C LEU A 110 6.36 50.00 -26.56
N TRP A 111 5.83 51.20 -26.32
CA TRP A 111 4.83 51.47 -25.30
C TRP A 111 3.65 50.54 -25.56
N LEU A 112 3.60 49.43 -24.83
CA LEU A 112 2.43 48.57 -24.75
C LEU A 112 1.28 49.46 -24.26
N GLY A 113 0.29 49.67 -25.13
CA GLY A 113 -0.87 50.48 -24.80
C GLY A 113 -1.59 49.96 -23.55
N PRO A 114 -2.30 50.82 -22.82
CA PRO A 114 -2.97 50.46 -21.56
C PRO A 114 -3.94 49.27 -21.69
N GLU A 115 -4.50 49.06 -22.89
CA GLU A 115 -5.37 47.91 -23.20
C GLU A 115 -4.61 46.58 -23.19
N ALA A 116 -3.37 46.55 -23.68
CA ALA A 116 -2.52 45.36 -23.61
C ALA A 116 -2.13 45.02 -22.17
N VAL A 117 -1.90 46.04 -21.33
CA VAL A 117 -1.62 45.88 -19.90
C VAL A 117 -2.83 45.30 -19.17
N ALA A 118 -4.05 45.77 -19.49
CA ALA A 118 -5.29 45.23 -18.93
C ALA A 118 -5.56 43.78 -19.36
N ALA A 119 -5.30 43.43 -20.63
CA ALA A 119 -5.43 42.05 -21.10
C ALA A 119 -4.44 41.10 -20.40
N LEU A 120 -3.20 41.54 -20.15
CA LEU A 120 -2.21 40.77 -19.42
C LEU A 120 -2.56 40.59 -17.94
N SER A 121 -3.11 41.63 -17.28
CA SER A 121 -3.55 41.52 -15.89
C SER A 121 -4.76 40.60 -15.74
N ALA A 122 -5.72 40.67 -16.67
CA ALA A 122 -6.87 39.75 -16.72
C ALA A 122 -6.41 38.30 -16.90
N ARG A 123 -5.49 38.05 -17.86
CA ARG A 123 -4.91 36.72 -18.06
C ARG A 123 -4.13 36.23 -16.84
N ARG A 124 -3.43 37.13 -16.14
CA ARG A 124 -2.72 36.80 -14.91
C ARG A 124 -3.70 36.37 -13.81
N LEU A 125 -4.80 37.09 -13.61
CA LEU A 125 -5.82 36.74 -12.64
C LEU A 125 -6.46 35.40 -12.96
N GLU A 126 -6.76 35.12 -14.24
CA GLU A 126 -7.30 33.82 -14.66
C GLU A 126 -6.35 32.65 -14.35
N ILE A 127 -5.03 32.87 -14.51
CA ILE A 127 -4.01 31.88 -14.15
C ILE A 127 -3.96 31.68 -12.63
N GLU A 128 -4.02 32.75 -11.85
CA GLU A 128 -4.04 32.69 -10.38
C GLU A 128 -5.30 31.98 -9.86
N GLU A 129 -6.47 32.24 -10.43
CA GLU A 129 -7.73 31.56 -10.11
C GLU A 129 -7.65 30.06 -10.42
N LYS A 130 -7.15 29.69 -11.62
CA LYS A 130 -6.94 28.29 -11.99
C LYS A 130 -5.97 27.59 -11.05
N ARG A 131 -4.90 28.26 -10.62
CA ARG A 131 -3.94 27.73 -9.65
C ARG A 131 -4.61 27.46 -8.30
N LEU A 132 -5.37 28.42 -7.77
CA LEU A 132 -6.09 28.27 -6.51
C LEU A 132 -7.12 27.12 -6.57
N ALA A 133 -7.85 27.00 -7.69
CA ALA A 133 -8.80 25.91 -7.88
C ALA A 133 -8.12 24.52 -7.90
N LEU A 134 -6.91 24.42 -8.44
CA LEU A 134 -6.12 23.19 -8.41
C LEU A 134 -5.59 22.89 -7.01
N GLU A 135 -5.17 23.91 -6.26
CA GLU A 135 -4.72 23.78 -4.88
C GLU A 135 -5.85 23.23 -3.98
N ILE A 136 -7.04 23.84 -4.05
CA ILE A 136 -8.23 23.38 -3.31
C ILE A 136 -8.56 21.93 -3.66
N LYS A 137 -8.48 21.55 -4.95
CA LYS A 137 -8.70 20.16 -5.37
C LYS A 137 -7.62 19.19 -4.89
N ARG A 138 -6.39 19.66 -4.68
CA ARG A 138 -5.32 18.85 -4.07
C ARG A 138 -5.65 18.63 -2.59
N ASP A 139 -5.93 19.69 -1.86
CA ASP A 139 -6.21 19.64 -0.42
C ASP A 139 -7.46 18.80 -0.12
N GLN A 140 -8.51 18.88 -0.96
CA GLN A 140 -9.67 18.00 -0.85
C GLN A 140 -9.32 16.52 -1.02
N ARG A 141 -8.42 16.19 -1.95
CA ARG A 141 -7.97 14.82 -2.16
C ARG A 141 -7.10 14.34 -1.00
N GLU A 142 -6.28 15.22 -0.44
CA GLU A 142 -5.45 14.95 0.74
C GLU A 142 -6.33 14.68 1.97
N HIS A 143 -7.28 15.55 2.28
CA HIS A 143 -8.24 15.33 3.35
C HIS A 143 -9.07 14.06 3.17
N ALA A 144 -9.46 13.72 1.93
CA ALA A 144 -10.15 12.46 1.66
C ALA A 144 -9.26 11.25 1.98
N ARG A 145 -7.96 11.30 1.63
CA ARG A 145 -6.98 10.26 1.98
C ARG A 145 -6.77 10.16 3.48
N GLU A 146 -6.60 11.28 4.17
CA GLU A 146 -6.45 11.32 5.64
C GLU A 146 -7.66 10.69 6.34
N ARG A 147 -8.87 11.05 5.92
CA ARG A 147 -10.10 10.47 6.47
C ARG A 147 -10.17 8.95 6.28
N LEU A 148 -9.86 8.46 5.08
CA LEU A 148 -9.83 7.02 4.81
C LEU A 148 -8.74 6.32 5.63
N SER A 149 -7.57 6.94 5.78
CA SER A 149 -6.48 6.43 6.61
C SER A 149 -6.91 6.24 8.07
N LEU A 150 -7.57 7.24 8.64
CA LEU A 150 -8.12 7.17 10.00
C LEU A 150 -9.20 6.08 10.13
N GLU A 151 -10.08 5.95 9.14
CA GLU A 151 -11.12 4.91 9.13
C GLU A 151 -10.53 3.49 9.07
N ILE A 152 -9.48 3.29 8.27
CA ILE A 152 -8.74 2.02 8.19
C ILE A 152 -8.10 1.68 9.54
N LEU A 153 -7.43 2.64 10.17
CA LEU A 153 -6.80 2.43 11.48
C LEU A 153 -7.85 2.12 12.55
N ALA A 154 -8.97 2.84 12.57
CA ALA A 154 -10.07 2.56 13.51
C ALA A 154 -10.66 1.16 13.29
N ALA A 155 -10.83 0.74 12.04
CA ALA A 155 -11.31 -0.61 11.71
C ALA A 155 -10.30 -1.70 12.12
N GLN A 156 -9.00 -1.46 11.96
CA GLN A 156 -7.95 -2.37 12.41
C GLN A 156 -7.94 -2.51 13.94
N ALA A 157 -7.98 -1.40 14.67
CA ALA A 157 -8.05 -1.41 16.13
C ALA A 157 -9.28 -2.17 16.64
N LYS A 158 -10.44 -1.99 15.99
CA LYS A 158 -11.65 -2.74 16.34
C LYS A 158 -11.51 -4.24 16.08
N ARG A 159 -10.89 -4.64 14.96
CA ARG A 159 -10.64 -6.06 14.64
C ARG A 159 -9.67 -6.70 15.64
N GLU A 160 -8.62 -5.99 16.02
CA GLU A 160 -7.65 -6.47 16.99
C GLU A 160 -8.26 -6.63 18.38
N LYS A 161 -9.07 -5.65 18.82
CA LYS A 161 -9.82 -5.74 20.08
C LYS A 161 -10.71 -6.98 20.12
N LEU A 162 -11.50 -7.22 19.08
CA LEU A 162 -12.38 -8.39 19.00
C LEU A 162 -11.58 -9.70 18.96
N ARG A 163 -10.40 -9.71 18.33
CA ARG A 163 -9.50 -10.86 18.34
C ARG A 163 -8.99 -11.16 19.75
N ALA A 164 -8.52 -10.13 20.46
CA ALA A 164 -8.06 -10.27 21.84
C ALA A 164 -9.18 -10.75 22.78
N GLU A 165 -10.40 -10.22 22.64
CA GLU A 165 -11.57 -10.68 23.40
C GLU A 165 -11.91 -12.14 23.11
N LYS A 166 -11.84 -12.56 21.85
CA LYS A 166 -12.06 -13.95 21.45
C LYS A 166 -11.00 -14.88 22.04
N GLU A 167 -9.73 -14.53 21.93
CA GLU A 167 -8.62 -15.31 22.50
C GLU A 167 -8.73 -15.41 24.03
N ALA A 168 -9.12 -14.32 24.69
CA ALA A 168 -9.36 -14.31 26.13
C ALA A 168 -10.53 -15.22 26.53
N TYR A 169 -11.61 -15.25 25.73
CA TYR A 169 -12.74 -16.16 25.96
C TYR A 169 -12.33 -17.62 25.74
N GLU A 170 -11.61 -17.92 24.66
CA GLU A 170 -11.11 -19.26 24.37
C GLU A 170 -10.18 -19.77 25.50
N ALA A 171 -9.28 -18.91 26.00
CA ALA A 171 -8.44 -19.24 27.15
C ALA A 171 -9.27 -19.56 28.40
N LYS A 172 -10.32 -18.78 28.69
CA LYS A 172 -11.25 -19.06 29.80
C LYS A 172 -11.97 -20.40 29.64
N VAL A 173 -12.42 -20.73 28.42
CA VAL A 173 -13.07 -22.00 28.12
C VAL A 173 -12.10 -23.17 28.31
N VAL A 174 -10.87 -23.07 27.80
CA VAL A 174 -9.84 -24.09 27.97
C VAL A 174 -9.50 -24.31 29.45
N LEU A 175 -9.37 -23.24 30.23
CA LEU A 175 -9.19 -23.34 31.68
C LEU A 175 -10.38 -24.02 32.37
N ALA A 176 -11.62 -23.69 32.00
CA ALA A 176 -12.80 -24.32 32.58
C ALA A 176 -12.87 -25.82 32.26
N LEU A 177 -12.57 -26.21 31.01
CA LEU A 177 -12.55 -27.61 30.59
C LEU A 177 -11.45 -28.42 31.28
N SER A 178 -10.25 -27.88 31.40
CA SER A 178 -9.14 -28.55 32.09
C SER A 178 -9.42 -28.75 33.58
N ARG A 179 -9.97 -27.73 34.26
CA ARG A 179 -10.41 -27.86 35.66
C ARG A 179 -11.49 -28.92 35.81
N LYS A 180 -12.47 -28.98 34.89
CA LYS A 180 -13.50 -30.03 34.89
C LYS A 180 -12.88 -31.43 34.76
N GLN A 181 -11.91 -31.60 33.85
CA GLN A 181 -11.20 -32.88 33.68
C GLN A 181 -10.45 -33.32 34.94
N LEU A 182 -9.79 -32.38 35.65
CA LEU A 182 -9.12 -32.69 36.92
C LEU A 182 -10.10 -33.12 38.02
N ARG A 183 -11.29 -32.49 38.08
CA ARG A 183 -12.36 -32.91 38.99
C ARG A 183 -12.85 -34.32 38.68
N GLU A 184 -13.03 -34.65 37.41
CA GLU A 184 -13.42 -35.99 36.96
C GLU A 184 -12.36 -37.06 37.31
N GLN A 185 -11.09 -36.66 37.42
CA GLN A 185 -9.99 -37.52 37.88
C GLN A 185 -9.91 -37.63 39.42
N GLY A 186 -10.75 -36.92 40.17
CA GLY A 186 -10.79 -36.95 41.63
C GLY A 186 -9.78 -36.03 42.33
N VAL A 187 -9.17 -35.08 41.62
CA VAL A 187 -8.30 -34.06 42.23
C VAL A 187 -9.14 -33.07 43.04
N SER A 188 -8.68 -32.69 44.24
CA SER A 188 -9.42 -31.75 45.09
C SER A 188 -9.40 -30.33 44.52
N ASP A 189 -10.44 -29.54 44.80
CA ASP A 189 -10.54 -28.17 44.28
C ASP A 189 -9.36 -27.29 44.76
N GLU A 190 -8.83 -27.51 45.97
CA GLU A 190 -7.68 -26.76 46.50
C GLU A 190 -6.37 -27.09 45.78
N GLU A 191 -6.21 -28.32 45.28
CA GLU A 191 -5.06 -28.70 44.48
C GLU A 191 -5.19 -28.17 43.04
N ILE A 192 -6.40 -28.20 42.47
CA ILE A 192 -6.71 -27.59 41.17
C ILE A 192 -6.44 -26.08 41.20
N ASP A 193 -6.83 -25.38 42.25
CA ASP A 193 -6.62 -23.93 42.39
C ASP A 193 -5.14 -23.54 42.49
N ARG A 194 -4.29 -24.42 43.05
CA ARG A 194 -2.83 -24.21 43.06
C ARG A 194 -2.20 -24.39 41.68
N ILE A 195 -2.71 -25.33 40.88
CA ILE A 195 -2.13 -25.69 39.57
C ILE A 195 -2.68 -24.79 38.44
N LEU A 196 -3.97 -24.45 38.49
CA LEU A 196 -4.67 -23.65 37.48
C LEU A 196 -5.34 -22.44 38.15
N PRO A 197 -4.58 -21.39 38.49
CA PRO A 197 -5.10 -20.20 39.16
C PRO A 197 -6.17 -19.51 38.31
N ILE A 198 -7.27 -19.13 38.94
CA ILE A 198 -8.29 -18.28 38.31
C ILE A 198 -7.77 -16.84 38.34
N THR A 199 -6.98 -16.45 37.34
CA THR A 199 -6.43 -15.10 37.21
C THR A 199 -7.50 -14.01 37.02
N GLY A 200 -8.78 -14.37 36.86
CA GLY A 200 -9.90 -13.44 36.74
C GLY A 200 -10.69 -13.16 38.03
N ALA A 201 -10.39 -13.79 39.16
CA ALA A 201 -11.18 -13.60 40.39
C ALA A 201 -10.78 -12.36 41.21
N VAL A 202 -9.63 -11.74 40.91
CA VAL A 202 -9.06 -10.64 41.72
C VAL A 202 -9.49 -9.24 41.24
N GLU A 203 -10.14 -9.11 40.07
CA GLU A 203 -10.61 -7.80 39.55
C GLU A 203 -12.11 -7.51 39.80
N SER A 204 -12.83 -8.40 40.50
CA SER A 204 -14.29 -8.28 40.69
C SER A 204 -14.76 -7.50 41.94
N THR A 205 -13.90 -6.67 42.56
CA THR A 205 -14.31 -5.87 43.75
C THR A 205 -14.09 -4.35 43.68
N ASP A 206 -13.62 -3.76 42.59
CA ASP A 206 -13.54 -2.29 42.50
C ASP A 206 -13.62 -1.81 41.05
N SER A 207 -14.82 -1.48 40.57
CA SER A 207 -15.05 -0.66 39.37
C SER A 207 -16.46 -0.04 39.38
N GLU A 208 -16.86 0.55 40.51
CA GLU A 208 -17.92 1.57 40.61
C GLU A 208 -17.28 2.95 40.86
N ALA A 209 -16.39 3.41 39.99
CA ALA A 209 -15.88 4.77 40.05
C ALA A 209 -15.29 5.16 38.69
N GLU A 210 -16.13 5.63 37.77
CA GLU A 210 -15.80 6.64 36.76
C GLU A 210 -16.99 6.81 35.80
N ASN A 211 -17.98 7.59 36.23
CA ASN A 211 -18.97 8.14 35.31
C ASN A 211 -19.38 9.55 35.75
N ASP A 212 -18.38 10.42 35.99
CA ASP A 212 -18.58 11.81 36.42
C ASP A 212 -17.73 12.81 35.61
N THR A 213 -17.47 12.53 34.33
CA THR A 213 -16.79 13.47 33.40
C THR A 213 -17.69 14.00 32.28
N ALA A 214 -19.01 13.85 32.40
CA ALA A 214 -19.98 14.38 31.43
C ALA A 214 -20.53 15.79 31.74
N ALA A 215 -20.07 16.46 32.80
CA ALA A 215 -20.68 17.72 33.27
C ALA A 215 -19.89 19.02 32.99
N ALA A 216 -18.77 19.00 32.27
CA ALA A 216 -17.87 20.16 32.18
C ALA A 216 -17.86 20.94 30.85
N PHE A 217 -18.76 20.70 29.88
CA PHE A 217 -18.69 21.38 28.56
C PHE A 217 -20.00 21.97 28.03
N ARG A 218 -20.86 22.52 28.91
CA ARG A 218 -22.02 23.33 28.48
C ARG A 218 -22.23 24.57 29.35
N VAL A 219 -21.23 25.43 29.41
CA VAL A 219 -21.44 26.86 29.69
C VAL A 219 -20.40 27.63 28.88
N LEU A 220 -20.73 27.96 27.63
CA LEU A 220 -20.20 29.09 26.83
C LEU A 220 -20.80 29.01 25.42
N ASP A 221 -22.08 29.38 25.33
CA ASP A 221 -22.67 30.19 24.25
C ASP A 221 -24.07 30.64 24.69
#